data_AF-A0A4Q5UVA3-F1
#
_entry.id   AF-A0A4Q5UVA3-F1
#
_cell.length_a   1.000
_cell.length_b   1.000
_cell.length_c   1.000
_cell.angle_alpha   90.00
_cell.angle_beta   90.00
_cell.angle_gamma   90.00
#
_symmetry.space_group_name_H-M   'P 1'
#
loop_
_entity.id
_entity.type
_entity.pdbx_description
1 polymer ?
#
loop_
_entity_poly.entity_id
_entity_poly.type
_entity_poly.pdbx_seq_one_letter_code
_entity_poly.pdbx_strand_id
1 'polypeptide(L)'
;MTGVFFSALFIGALGSLHCIGMCGPLALSLPIPAASPFAKMMAALLYNAGRVLTYSVLGALVGLIGASFSLFGVQQWLSILSGSA
;
A
#
# COMPACT_ATOMS: atom_id res chain seq x y z
N MET A 1 5.17 4.77 29.21
CA MET A 1 5.95 3.60 28.70
C MET A 1 5.05 2.44 28.25
N THR A 2 3.90 2.20 28.87
CA THR A 2 2.97 1.11 28.49
C THR A 2 2.18 1.34 27.20
N GLY A 3 1.84 2.59 26.85
CA GLY A 3 1.03 2.90 25.66
C GLY A 3 1.72 2.60 24.31
N VAL A 4 3.05 2.65 24.26
CA VAL A 4 3.81 2.45 23.00
C VAL A 4 3.69 1.03 22.48
N PHE A 5 3.61 0.04 23.38
CA PHE A 5 3.40 -1.36 23.01
C PHE A 5 2.04 -1.60 22.37
N PHE A 6 1.00 -0.95 22.90
CA PHE A 6 -0.35 -1.05 22.35
C PHE A 6 -0.42 -0.39 20.97
N SER A 7 0.12 0.83 20.81
CA SER A 7 0.18 1.50 19.52
C SER A 7 0.99 0.74 18.47
N ALA A 8 2.14 0.16 18.85
CA ALA A 8 2.94 -0.66 17.95
C ALA A 8 2.21 -1.92 17.49
N LEU A 9 1.46 -2.57 18.38
CA LEU A 9 0.63 -3.73 18.04
C LEU A 9 -0.48 -3.37 17.05
N PHE A 10 -1.17 -2.25 17.28
CA PHE A 10 -2.24 -1.78 16.38
C PHE A 10 -1.70 -1.35 15.02
N ILE A 11 -0.59 -0.61 14.97
CA ILE A 11 0.05 -0.23 13.70
C ILE A 11 0.53 -1.47 12.94
N GLY A 12 1.13 -2.44 13.62
CA GLY A 12 1.53 -3.71 13.02
C GLY A 12 0.36 -4.55 12.50
N ALA A 13 -0.76 -4.59 13.25
CA ALA A 13 -1.98 -5.28 12.84
C ALA A 13 -2.65 -4.60 11.64
N LEU A 14 -2.83 -3.27 11.68
CA LEU A 14 -3.41 -2.48 10.58
C LEU A 14 -2.53 -2.53 9.32
N GLY A 15 -1.21 -2.51 9.47
CA GLY A 15 -0.26 -2.70 8.37
C GLY A 15 -0.33 -4.10 7.75
N SER A 16 -0.58 -5.15 8.55
CA SER A 16 -0.73 -6.53 8.04
C SER A 16 -2.09 -6.75 7.36
N LEU A 17 -3.15 -6.11 7.88
CA LEU A 17 -4.47 -6.09 7.23
C LEU A 17 -4.43 -5.38 5.87
N HIS A 18 -3.54 -4.39 5.69
CA HIS A 18 -3.34 -3.74 4.38
C HIS A 18 -2.87 -4.74 3.31
N CYS A 19 -1.99 -5.69 3.68
CA CYS A 19 -1.52 -6.74 2.77
C CYS A 19 -2.64 -7.70 2.38
N ILE A 20 -3.47 -8.13 3.35
CA ILE A 20 -4.61 -9.03 3.10
C ILE A 20 -5.73 -8.31 2.34
N GLY A 21 -6.01 -7.04 2.66
CA GLY A 21 -7.06 -6.25 2.02
C GLY A 21 -6.76 -5.85 0.57
N MET A 22 -5.48 -5.61 0.23
CA MET A 22 -5.08 -5.24 -1.14
C MET A 22 -4.70 -6.45 -1.99
N CYS A 23 -3.82 -7.32 -1.49
CA CYS A 23 -3.25 -8.42 -2.31
C CYS A 23 -3.96 -9.75 -2.13
N GLY A 24 -4.62 -9.96 -0.99
CA GLY A 24 -5.34 -11.19 -0.65
C GLY A 24 -6.47 -11.53 -1.64
N PRO A 25 -7.43 -10.62 -1.91
CA PRO A 25 -8.53 -10.90 -2.84
C PRO A 25 -8.05 -11.05 -4.28
N LEU A 26 -7.00 -10.32 -4.68
CA LEU A 26 -6.42 -10.44 -6.02
C LEU A 26 -5.80 -11.83 -6.25
N ALA A 27 -5.07 -12.35 -5.28
CA ALA A 27 -4.50 -13.71 -5.34
C ALA A 27 -5.56 -14.82 -5.35
N LEU A 28 -6.69 -14.62 -4.66
CA LEU A 28 -7.83 -15.56 -4.70
C LEU A 28 -8.58 -15.53 -6.04
N SER A 29 -8.65 -14.35 -6.68
CA SER A 29 -9.37 -14.15 -7.94
C SER A 29 -8.59 -14.56 -9.19
N LEU A 30 -7.26 -14.71 -9.08
CA LEU A 30 -6.43 -15.06 -10.22
C LEU A 30 -6.57 -16.55 -10.52
N PRO A 31 -7.12 -16.95 -11.69
CA PRO A 31 -7.25 -18.35 -12.06
C PRO A 31 -5.88 -18.86 -12.48
N ILE A 32 -5.07 -19.28 -11.50
CA ILE A 32 -3.74 -19.83 -11.76
C ILE A 32 -3.93 -21.20 -12.39
N PRO A 33 -3.57 -21.42 -13.67
CA PRO A 33 -3.66 -22.74 -14.27
C PRO A 33 -2.71 -23.68 -13.50
N ALA A 34 -3.25 -24.70 -12.85
CA ALA A 34 -2.49 -25.62 -12.01
C ALA A 34 -1.47 -26.49 -12.79
N ALA A 35 -1.40 -26.33 -14.11
CA ALA A 35 -0.76 -27.28 -15.01
C ALA A 35 0.77 -27.14 -15.15
N SER A 36 1.38 -25.96 -14.96
CA SER A 36 2.84 -25.83 -15.11
C SER A 36 3.49 -24.80 -14.17
N PRO A 37 4.68 -25.08 -13.62
CA PRO A 37 5.42 -24.14 -12.77
C PRO A 37 5.78 -22.85 -13.53
N PHE A 38 5.97 -22.94 -14.84
CA PHE A 38 6.23 -21.78 -15.71
C PHE A 38 5.01 -20.86 -15.82
N ALA A 39 3.80 -21.41 -15.96
CA ALA A 39 2.56 -20.61 -15.99
C ALA A 39 2.31 -19.88 -14.67
N LYS A 40 2.63 -20.51 -13.53
CA LYS A 40 2.57 -19.87 -12.20
C LYS A 40 3.54 -18.69 -12.10
N MET A 41 4.77 -18.87 -12.57
CA MET A 41 5.78 -17.81 -12.58
C MET A 41 5.35 -16.64 -13.46
N MET A 42 4.87 -16.90 -14.67
CA MET A 42 4.40 -15.85 -15.58
C MET A 42 3.18 -15.10 -15.01
N ALA A 43 2.22 -15.81 -14.40
CA ALA A 43 1.07 -15.17 -13.75
C ALA A 43 1.51 -14.27 -12.58
N ALA A 44 2.48 -14.71 -11.77
CA ALA A 44 3.04 -13.91 -10.69
C ALA A 44 3.80 -12.66 -11.20
N LEU A 45 4.58 -12.80 -12.28
CA LEU A 45 5.27 -11.65 -12.88
C LEU A 45 4.29 -10.64 -13.46
N LEU A 46 3.28 -11.08 -14.22
CA LEU A 46 2.25 -10.20 -14.79
C LEU A 46 1.48 -9.47 -13.68
N TYR A 47 1.13 -10.18 -12.60
CA TYR A 47 0.43 -9.58 -11.46
C TYR A 47 1.26 -8.49 -10.78
N ASN A 48 2.52 -8.79 -10.45
CA ASN A 48 3.39 -7.81 -9.80
C ASN A 48 3.72 -6.63 -10.73
N ALA A 49 3.91 -6.87 -12.02
CA ALA A 49 4.11 -5.81 -13.02
C ALA A 49 2.88 -4.89 -13.13
N GLY A 50 1.67 -5.47 -13.18
CA GLY A 50 0.42 -4.71 -13.18
C GLY A 50 0.24 -3.89 -11.90
N ARG A 51 0.61 -4.46 -10.75
CA ARG A 51 0.57 -3.76 -9.45
C ARG A 51 1.53 -2.57 -9.41
N VAL A 52 2.77 -2.75 -9.86
CA VAL A 52 3.76 -1.66 -9.97
C VAL A 52 3.22 -0.57 -10.89
N LEU A 53 2.78 -0.90 -12.10
CA LEU A 53 2.24 0.10 -13.04
C LEU A 53 1.06 0.87 -12.45
N THR A 54 0.08 0.17 -11.87
CA THR A 54 -1.12 0.81 -11.31
C THR A 54 -0.76 1.74 -10.16
N TYR A 55 0.09 1.31 -9.23
CA TYR A 55 0.52 2.14 -8.11
C TYR A 55 1.41 3.30 -8.53
N SER A 56 2.28 3.12 -9.53
CA SER A 56 3.08 4.20 -10.10
C SER A 56 2.18 5.23 -10.78
N VAL A 57 1.16 4.82 -11.53
CA VAL A 57 0.20 5.72 -12.16
C VAL A 57 -0.63 6.46 -11.11
N LEU A 58 -1.21 5.75 -10.14
CA LEU A 58 -1.97 6.39 -9.06
C LEU A 58 -1.09 7.34 -8.23
N GLY A 59 0.12 6.92 -7.90
CA GLY A 59 1.09 7.75 -7.19
C GLY A 59 1.52 8.97 -8.00
N ALA A 60 1.70 8.84 -9.32
CA ALA A 60 1.98 9.97 -10.20
C ALA A 60 0.79 10.93 -10.29
N LEU A 61 -0.44 10.43 -10.41
CA LEU A 61 -1.65 11.26 -10.45
C LEU A 61 -1.84 12.02 -9.14
N VAL A 62 -1.82 11.32 -8.01
CA VAL A 62 -1.93 11.93 -6.68
C VAL A 62 -0.75 12.86 -6.41
N GLY A 63 0.46 12.48 -6.84
CA GLY A 63 1.66 13.30 -6.71
C GLY A 63 1.60 14.59 -7.52
N LEU A 64 1.06 14.57 -8.75
CA LEU A 64 0.85 15.77 -9.57
C LEU A 64 -0.24 16.68 -8.98
N ILE A 65 -1.31 16.09 -8.45
CA ILE A 65 -2.35 16.83 -7.73
C ILE A 65 -1.77 17.45 -6.45
N GLY A 66 -1.02 16.68 -5.66
CA GLY A 66 -0.35 17.15 -4.44
C GLY A 66 0.75 18.16 -4.70
N ALA A 67 1.43 18.10 -5.84
CA ALA A 67 2.39 19.13 -6.26
C ALA A 67 1.68 20.45 -6.64
N SER A 68 0.48 20.37 -7.22
CA SER A 68 -0.34 21.55 -7.57
C SER A 68 -1.00 22.17 -6.33
N PHE A 69 -1.45 21.32 -5.38
CA PHE A 69 -1.87 21.73 -4.04
C PHE A 69 -0.66 21.79 -3.11
N SER A 70 0.21 22.80 -3.28
CA SER A 70 1.32 23.08 -2.37
C SER A 70 0.81 23.40 -0.95
N LEU A 71 0.42 22.36 -0.21
CA LEU A 71 0.00 22.36 1.20
C LEU A 71 1.22 22.38 2.14
N PHE A 72 2.34 22.97 1.71
CA PHE A 72 3.59 23.01 2.49
C PHE A 72 3.39 23.65 3.88
N GLY A 73 2.43 24.57 4.04
CA GLY A 73 2.07 25.12 5.35
C GLY A 73 1.18 24.21 6.19
N VAL A 74 0.04 23.77 5.64
CA VAL A 74 -1.00 23.06 6.41
C VAL A 74 -0.59 21.62 6.73
N GLN A 75 0.04 20.91 5.77
CA GLN A 75 0.48 19.54 5.97
C GLN A 75 1.66 19.46 6.95
N GLN A 76 2.56 20.46 6.94
CA GLN A 76 3.64 20.58 7.92
C GLN A 76 3.09 20.86 9.33
N TRP A 77 2.13 21.78 9.48
CA TRP A 77 1.48 22.04 10.77
C TRP A 77 0.70 20.83 11.28
N LEU A 78 0.02 20.09 10.41
CA LEU A 78 -0.67 18.86 10.78
C LEU A 78 0.31 17.77 11.22
N SER A 79 1.44 17.58 10.53
CA SER A 79 2.48 16.64 10.97
C SER A 79 3.09 17.04 12.31
N ILE A 80 3.37 18.34 12.53
CA ILE A 80 3.88 18.85 13.81
C ILE A 80 2.87 18.60 14.93
N LEU A 81 1.60 18.99 14.74
CA LEU A 81 0.54 18.78 15.73
C LEU A 81 0.31 17.30 16.03
N SER A 82 0.25 16.45 15.00
CA SER A 82 0.06 15.00 15.16
C SER A 82 1.25 14.29 15.81
N GLY A 83 2.47 14.81 15.65
CA GLY A 83 3.68 14.27 16.27
C GLY A 83 3.97 14.85 17.65
N SER A 84 3.38 15.99 18.00
CA SER A 84 3.53 16.65 19.31
C SER A 84 2.51 16.21 20.37
N ALA A 85 1.53 15.38 19.99
CA ALA A 85 0.46 14.86 20.86
C ALA A 85 0.77 13.45 21.38
#